data_AF-W4V061-F1
#
_entry.id   AF-W4V061-F1
#
_cell.length_a   1.000
_cell.length_b   1.000
_cell.length_c   1.000
_cell.angle_alpha   90.00
_cell.angle_beta   90.00
_cell.angle_gamma   90.00
#
_symmetry.space_group_name_H-M   'P 1'
#
loop_
_entity.id
_entity.type
_entity.pdbx_description
1 polymer ?
#
loop_
_entity_poly.entity_id
_entity_poly.type
_entity_poly.pdbx_seq_one_letter_code
_entity_poly.pdbx_strand_id
1 'polypeptide(L)'
;MRRTKIYSVIGMLALLLLGACSLHEEDDIFGDSSANRISDALENYKEILVSAENGWVMQYYPGYDQAYGGYNLLVSFNENGEATVAGEVAKADTVITSLYSLKQSAGPVLTFDSYNAIMHLFSEPLNALGGDFQFTVMSATPEKVVLSGTKTKNLIVLTPMPKEVAWENYLKSVQEIQSAIFLGTFRLTIDGKEVGEVEQTNNVFTLTYTEAGELGGVETIPFVYTNEGIQLYSPITINGVTMSTFKLIRTMYRLFVPMPELMRSLKHSIPKVIVSITS
;
A
#
# COMPACT_ATOMS: atom_id res chain seq x y z
N MET A 1 -55.71 56.59 -13.63
CA MET A 1 -54.39 56.21 -14.20
C MET A 1 -53.48 55.40 -13.25
N ARG A 2 -53.53 55.54 -11.92
CA ARG A 2 -52.60 54.84 -11.00
C ARG A 2 -52.96 53.37 -10.71
N ARG A 3 -54.26 53.01 -10.71
CA ARG A 3 -54.72 51.61 -10.52
C ARG A 3 -54.50 50.72 -11.75
N THR A 4 -54.69 51.24 -12.96
CA THR A 4 -54.48 50.50 -14.21
C THR A 4 -53.02 50.08 -14.42
N LYS A 5 -52.06 50.90 -13.97
CA LYS A 5 -50.62 50.56 -14.00
C LYS A 5 -50.25 49.47 -12.99
N ILE A 6 -50.92 49.40 -11.84
CA ILE A 6 -50.68 48.36 -10.82
C ILE A 6 -51.18 47.00 -11.32
N TYR A 7 -52.37 46.94 -11.92
CA TYR A 7 -52.87 45.69 -12.52
C TYR A 7 -52.02 45.23 -13.70
N SER A 8 -51.46 46.16 -14.49
CA SER A 8 -50.52 45.84 -15.57
C SER A 8 -49.19 45.26 -15.06
N VAL A 9 -48.69 45.74 -13.92
CA VAL A 9 -47.44 45.24 -13.31
C VAL A 9 -47.67 43.88 -12.62
N ILE A 10 -48.80 43.69 -11.95
CA ILE A 10 -49.18 42.40 -11.34
C ILE A 10 -49.41 41.33 -12.41
N GLY A 11 -50.05 41.68 -13.54
CA GLY A 11 -50.23 40.77 -14.67
C GLY A 11 -48.91 40.35 -15.33
N MET A 12 -47.97 41.27 -15.47
CA MET A 12 -46.64 40.98 -16.03
C MET A 12 -45.79 40.11 -15.09
N LEU A 13 -45.91 40.28 -13.77
CA LEU A 13 -45.24 39.42 -12.78
C LEU A 13 -45.82 38.00 -12.74
N ALA A 14 -47.13 37.84 -12.93
CA ALA A 14 -47.78 36.53 -13.01
C ALA A 14 -47.39 35.75 -14.28
N LEU A 15 -47.18 36.44 -15.41
CA LEU A 15 -46.67 35.84 -16.65
C LEU A 15 -45.21 35.36 -16.54
N LEU A 16 -44.37 36.06 -15.76
CA LEU A 16 -42.98 35.65 -15.49
C LEU A 16 -42.91 34.42 -14.56
N LEU A 17 -43.85 34.29 -13.61
CA LEU A 17 -43.92 33.13 -12.71
C LEU A 17 -44.42 31.86 -13.41
N LEU A 18 -45.22 31.97 -14.47
CA LEU A 18 -45.69 30.82 -15.26
C LEU A 18 -44.62 30.31 -16.26
N GLY A 19 -43.71 31.18 -16.70
CA GLY A 19 -42.55 30.79 -17.51
C GLY A 19 -41.41 30.14 -16.71
N ALA A 20 -41.31 30.41 -15.41
CA ALA A 20 -40.30 29.82 -14.54
C ALA A 20 -40.60 28.35 -14.15
N CYS A 21 -41.87 27.93 -14.21
CA CYS A 21 -42.28 26.55 -13.89
C CYS A 21 -42.32 25.61 -15.11
N SER A 22 -41.96 26.07 -16.32
CA SER A 22 -41.92 25.24 -17.54
C SER A 22 -40.52 25.11 -18.15
N LEU A 23 -39.49 25.50 -17.40
CA LEU A 23 -38.06 25.35 -17.75
C LEU A 23 -37.41 24.27 -16.89
N HIS A 24 -38.05 23.10 -16.82
CA HIS A 24 -37.50 21.90 -16.20
C HIS A 24 -37.77 20.67 -17.07
N GLU A 25 -37.48 20.79 -18.36
CA GLU A 25 -36.84 19.69 -19.07
C GLU A 25 -35.35 19.97 -18.96
N GLU A 26 -34.75 19.57 -17.83
CA GLU A 26 -33.34 19.22 -17.88
C GLU A 26 -33.28 17.99 -18.78
N ASP A 27 -32.89 18.19 -20.05
CA ASP A 27 -32.29 17.11 -20.81
C ASP A 27 -31.26 16.46 -19.88
N ASP A 28 -31.36 15.14 -19.70
CA ASP A 28 -30.50 14.32 -18.86
C ASP A 28 -29.08 14.30 -19.45
N ILE A 29 -28.38 15.43 -19.32
CA ILE A 29 -27.01 15.67 -19.81
C ILE A 29 -25.99 15.09 -18.81
N PHE A 30 -26.46 14.69 -17.62
CA PHE A 30 -25.68 14.04 -16.57
C PHE A 30 -26.31 12.70 -16.22
N GLY A 31 -26.05 11.68 -17.04
CA GLY A 31 -26.47 10.30 -16.76
C GLY A 31 -26.18 9.89 -15.32
N ASP A 32 -27.17 9.22 -14.72
CA ASP A 32 -27.30 8.75 -13.34
C ASP A 32 -26.90 9.72 -12.22
N SER A 33 -27.69 9.80 -11.15
CA SER A 33 -27.42 10.77 -10.07
C SER A 33 -26.06 10.51 -9.41
N SER A 34 -25.39 11.56 -8.91
CA SER A 34 -24.10 11.41 -8.20
C SER A 34 -24.18 10.44 -7.01
N ALA A 35 -25.35 10.30 -6.39
CA ALA A 35 -25.59 9.33 -5.32
C ALA A 35 -25.64 7.89 -5.87
N ASN A 36 -26.36 7.65 -6.97
CA ASN A 36 -26.43 6.33 -7.60
C ASN A 36 -25.05 5.87 -8.07
N ARG A 37 -24.28 6.73 -8.75
CA ARG A 37 -22.92 6.39 -9.21
C ARG A 37 -21.98 5.97 -8.07
N ILE A 38 -22.12 6.58 -6.88
CA ILE A 38 -21.31 6.21 -5.72
C ILE A 38 -21.81 4.90 -5.10
N SER A 39 -23.12 4.69 -5.04
CA SER A 39 -23.70 3.42 -4.60
C SER A 39 -23.21 2.26 -5.47
N ASP A 40 -23.30 2.40 -6.79
CA ASP A 40 -22.86 1.39 -7.75
C ASP A 40 -21.35 1.12 -7.64
N ALA A 41 -20.56 2.17 -7.45
CA ALA A 41 -19.12 2.03 -7.23
C ALA A 41 -18.81 1.26 -5.94
N LEU A 42 -19.52 1.54 -4.84
CA LEU A 42 -19.33 0.83 -3.56
C LEU A 42 -19.72 -0.64 -3.66
N GLU A 43 -20.80 -0.95 -4.38
CA GLU A 43 -21.22 -2.33 -4.64
C GLU A 43 -20.19 -3.08 -5.48
N ASN A 44 -19.78 -2.52 -6.62
CA ASN A 44 -18.73 -3.09 -7.48
C ASN A 44 -17.40 -3.28 -6.74
N TYR A 45 -17.00 -2.34 -5.88
CA TYR A 45 -15.78 -2.49 -5.07
C TYR A 45 -15.93 -3.60 -4.03
N LYS A 46 -17.11 -3.79 -3.45
CA LYS A 46 -17.37 -4.90 -2.55
C LYS A 46 -17.22 -6.24 -3.28
N GLU A 47 -17.85 -6.37 -4.45
CA GLU A 47 -17.75 -7.57 -5.29
C GLU A 47 -16.30 -7.90 -5.62
N ILE A 48 -15.51 -6.90 -6.03
CA ILE A 48 -14.09 -7.10 -6.34
C ILE A 48 -13.32 -7.56 -5.09
N LEU A 49 -13.47 -6.87 -3.96
CA LEU A 49 -12.76 -7.21 -2.72
C LEU A 49 -13.07 -8.64 -2.25
N VAL A 50 -14.32 -9.09 -2.39
CA VAL A 50 -14.77 -10.44 -2.00
C VAL A 50 -14.39 -11.50 -3.05
N SER A 51 -14.22 -11.13 -4.32
CA SER A 51 -13.91 -12.07 -5.42
C SER A 51 -12.55 -12.78 -5.31
N ALA A 52 -11.62 -12.21 -4.54
CA ALA A 52 -10.32 -12.85 -4.30
C ALA A 52 -10.46 -13.99 -3.29
N GLU A 53 -10.63 -15.22 -3.79
CA GLU A 53 -10.90 -16.43 -2.99
C GLU A 53 -9.91 -16.66 -1.83
N ASN A 54 -8.62 -16.40 -2.03
CA ASN A 54 -7.59 -16.53 -0.99
C ASN A 54 -7.21 -15.17 -0.36
N GLY A 55 -8.04 -14.15 -0.56
CA GLY A 55 -7.80 -12.78 -0.14
C GLY A 55 -6.71 -12.08 -0.94
N TRP A 56 -6.17 -11.03 -0.33
CA TRP A 56 -5.24 -10.07 -0.91
C TRP A 56 -3.96 -9.97 -0.08
N VAL A 57 -2.83 -9.82 -0.76
CA VAL A 57 -1.62 -9.24 -0.16
C VAL A 57 -1.75 -7.73 -0.22
N MET A 58 -1.94 -7.10 0.93
CA MET A 58 -2.02 -5.66 1.14
C MET A 58 -0.66 -5.11 1.58
N GLN A 59 0.01 -4.36 0.69
CA GLN A 59 1.27 -3.67 0.99
C GLN A 59 0.96 -2.36 1.73
N TYR A 60 1.05 -2.41 3.06
CA TYR A 60 0.60 -1.36 3.96
C TYR A 60 1.76 -0.47 4.43
N TYR A 61 1.60 0.85 4.35
CA TYR A 61 2.65 1.82 4.68
C TYR A 61 2.16 2.76 5.80
N PRO A 62 2.57 2.56 7.07
CA PRO A 62 2.21 3.46 8.16
C PRO A 62 3.10 4.70 8.20
N GLY A 63 2.60 5.72 8.91
CA GLY A 63 3.29 7.00 9.11
C GLY A 63 3.18 7.91 7.89
N TYR A 64 3.29 9.22 8.09
CA TYR A 64 3.36 10.15 6.97
C TYR A 64 4.60 9.88 6.13
N ASP A 65 4.50 10.11 4.82
CA ASP A 65 5.62 9.97 3.86
C ASP A 65 6.32 8.60 3.93
N GLN A 66 5.55 7.55 4.25
CA GLN A 66 6.03 6.18 4.42
C GLN A 66 7.26 6.06 5.34
N ALA A 67 7.33 6.88 6.41
CA ALA A 67 8.50 7.00 7.29
C ALA A 67 8.98 5.69 7.94
N TYR A 68 8.16 4.64 7.95
CA TYR A 68 8.50 3.32 8.50
C TYR A 68 8.65 2.23 7.44
N GLY A 69 8.46 2.56 6.17
CA GLY A 69 8.40 1.60 5.07
C GLY A 69 7.09 0.82 5.03
N GLY A 70 7.08 -0.27 4.27
CA GLY A 70 5.90 -1.09 4.00
C GLY A 70 5.95 -2.43 4.72
N TYR A 71 4.77 -2.93 5.07
CA TYR A 71 4.55 -4.21 5.73
C TYR A 71 3.46 -4.99 4.98
N ASN A 72 3.60 -6.31 4.88
CA ASN A 72 2.55 -7.15 4.31
C ASN A 72 1.47 -7.47 5.34
N LEU A 73 0.23 -7.13 4.99
CA LEU A 73 -0.98 -7.68 5.58
C LEU A 73 -1.62 -8.64 4.57
N LEU A 74 -2.12 -9.77 5.03
CA LEU A 74 -2.98 -10.65 4.24
C LEU A 74 -4.41 -10.41 4.68
N VAL A 75 -5.30 -10.05 3.76
CA VAL A 75 -6.67 -9.66 4.08
C VAL A 75 -7.66 -10.38 3.17
N SER A 76 -8.62 -11.09 3.75
CA SER A 76 -9.78 -11.62 3.04
C SER A 76 -11.04 -10.92 3.52
N PHE A 77 -11.92 -10.56 2.59
CA PHE A 77 -13.17 -9.86 2.84
C PHE A 77 -14.34 -10.80 2.54
N ASN A 78 -15.38 -10.79 3.36
CA ASN A 78 -16.59 -11.56 3.10
C ASN A 78 -17.83 -10.68 2.93
N GLU A 79 -18.89 -11.28 2.37
CA GLU A 79 -20.15 -10.59 2.10
C GLU A 79 -20.84 -10.01 3.36
N ASN A 80 -20.54 -10.55 4.53
CA ASN A 80 -21.15 -10.16 5.80
C ASN A 80 -20.45 -8.96 6.46
N GLY A 81 -19.46 -8.35 5.81
CA GLY A 81 -18.72 -7.22 6.36
C GLY A 81 -17.65 -7.64 7.38
N GLU A 82 -17.13 -8.87 7.27
CA GLU A 82 -15.98 -9.32 8.05
C GLU A 82 -14.71 -9.34 7.18
N ALA A 83 -13.62 -8.83 7.75
CA ALA A 83 -12.28 -8.87 7.20
C ALA A 83 -11.40 -9.72 8.10
N THR A 84 -10.87 -10.81 7.54
CA THR A 84 -9.92 -11.70 8.20
C THR A 84 -8.51 -11.27 7.82
N VAL A 85 -7.68 -11.02 8.83
CA VAL A 85 -6.34 -10.42 8.66
C VAL A 85 -5.26 -11.30 9.26
N ALA A 86 -4.16 -11.45 8.55
CA ALA A 86 -2.86 -11.89 9.06
C ALA A 86 -1.78 -10.87 8.67
N GLY A 87 -0.58 -10.93 9.25
CA GLY A 87 0.47 -9.96 8.91
C GLY A 87 1.86 -10.37 9.37
N GLU A 88 2.88 -9.84 8.69
CA GLU A 88 4.29 -10.22 8.92
C GLU A 88 4.82 -9.78 10.30
N VAL A 89 4.16 -8.81 10.94
CA VAL A 89 4.49 -8.30 12.28
C VAL A 89 3.93 -9.17 13.42
N ALA A 90 3.13 -10.19 13.09
CA ALA A 90 2.61 -11.18 14.01
C ALA A 90 3.26 -12.56 13.79
N LYS A 91 2.90 -13.55 14.61
CA LYS A 91 3.24 -14.95 14.28
C LYS A 91 2.52 -15.32 12.97
N ALA A 92 3.20 -16.09 12.12
CA ALA A 92 2.71 -16.40 10.77
C ALA A 92 1.36 -17.16 10.75
N ASP A 93 1.03 -17.86 11.83
CA ASP A 93 -0.23 -18.59 12.02
C ASP A 93 -1.33 -17.76 12.72
N THR A 94 -1.02 -16.55 13.19
CA THR A 94 -2.01 -15.68 13.83
C THR A 94 -2.92 -15.05 12.79
N VAL A 95 -4.22 -15.29 12.96
CA VAL A 95 -5.28 -14.71 12.13
C VAL A 95 -6.33 -14.06 13.03
N ILE A 96 -6.79 -12.86 12.67
CA ILE A 96 -7.81 -12.12 13.42
C ILE A 96 -8.88 -11.60 12.47
N THR A 97 -10.14 -11.90 12.77
CA THR A 97 -11.29 -11.36 12.06
C THR A 97 -11.82 -10.11 12.76
N SER A 98 -12.11 -9.08 11.98
CA SER A 98 -12.70 -7.81 12.41
C SER A 98 -13.79 -7.40 11.42
N LEU A 99 -14.54 -6.34 11.74
CA LEU A 99 -15.57 -5.80 10.84
C LEU A 99 -14.96 -4.80 9.87
N TYR A 100 -15.48 -4.76 8.66
CA TYR A 100 -15.20 -3.73 7.67
C TYR A 100 -16.49 -3.21 7.04
N SER A 101 -16.43 -1.99 6.50
CA SER A 101 -17.47 -1.47 5.64
C SER A 101 -16.90 -0.64 4.49
N LEU A 102 -17.71 -0.52 3.43
CA LEU A 102 -17.51 0.43 2.34
C LEU A 102 -18.58 1.51 2.47
N LYS A 103 -18.16 2.76 2.64
CA LYS A 103 -19.06 3.88 2.87
C LYS A 103 -18.71 5.09 2.02
N GLN A 104 -19.72 5.90 1.72
CA GLN A 104 -19.52 7.21 1.12
C GLN A 104 -19.04 8.21 2.17
N SER A 105 -17.98 8.95 1.83
CA SER A 105 -17.51 10.13 2.58
C SER A 105 -17.10 11.22 1.59
N ALA A 106 -15.86 11.73 1.63
CA ALA A 106 -15.26 12.55 0.56
C ALA A 106 -15.00 11.76 -0.75
N GLY A 107 -15.35 10.48 -0.76
CA GLY A 107 -15.22 9.50 -1.83
C GLY A 107 -15.63 8.12 -1.32
N PRO A 108 -15.46 7.05 -2.09
CA PRO A 108 -15.66 5.68 -1.62
C PRO A 108 -14.54 5.31 -0.63
N VAL A 109 -14.91 4.96 0.61
CA VAL A 109 -13.96 4.68 1.69
C VAL A 109 -14.15 3.26 2.22
N LEU A 110 -13.08 2.46 2.20
CA LEU A 110 -12.94 1.22 2.95
C LEU A 110 -12.53 1.56 4.39
N THR A 111 -13.23 1.00 5.37
CA THR A 111 -12.96 1.23 6.80
C THR A 111 -12.92 -0.11 7.53
N PHE A 112 -11.95 -0.27 8.43
CA PHE A 112 -11.95 -1.36 9.41
C PHE A 112 -12.61 -0.84 10.68
N ASP A 113 -13.81 -1.33 10.96
CA ASP A 113 -14.75 -0.73 11.91
C ASP A 113 -14.62 -1.30 13.33
N SER A 114 -14.02 -2.47 13.48
CA SER A 114 -13.75 -3.06 14.79
C SER A 114 -12.26 -3.34 15.00
N TYR A 115 -11.88 -3.49 16.27
CA TYR A 115 -10.50 -3.71 16.67
C TYR A 115 -9.91 -4.97 16.03
N ASN A 116 -8.75 -4.83 15.41
CA ASN A 116 -7.94 -5.92 14.89
C ASN A 116 -6.50 -5.76 15.40
N ALA A 117 -6.04 -6.64 16.29
CA ALA A 117 -4.75 -6.45 16.97
C ALA A 117 -3.54 -6.43 16.01
N ILE A 118 -3.63 -7.07 14.84
CA ILE A 118 -2.55 -7.06 13.84
C ILE A 118 -2.49 -5.69 13.15
N MET A 119 -3.63 -5.16 12.73
CA MET A 119 -3.68 -3.84 12.08
C MET A 119 -3.46 -2.69 13.07
N HIS A 120 -4.02 -2.83 14.28
CA HIS A 120 -3.95 -1.79 15.31
C HIS A 120 -2.54 -1.58 15.85
N LEU A 121 -1.63 -2.55 15.71
CA LEU A 121 -0.19 -2.35 15.94
C LEU A 121 0.33 -1.09 15.21
N PHE A 122 -0.24 -0.76 14.07
CA PHE A 122 0.16 0.40 13.28
C PHE A 122 -0.56 1.70 13.65
N SER A 123 -1.71 1.65 14.32
CA SER A 123 -2.57 2.83 14.56
C SER A 123 -2.91 3.13 16.03
N GLU A 124 -2.47 2.31 17.00
CA GLU A 124 -2.69 2.55 18.43
C GLU A 124 -2.05 3.87 18.96
N PRO A 125 -2.69 4.59 19.90
CA PRO A 125 -2.18 5.89 20.36
C PRO A 125 -0.83 5.85 21.08
N LEU A 126 -0.48 4.71 21.68
CA LEU A 126 0.77 4.48 22.40
C LEU A 126 1.62 3.51 21.58
N ASN A 127 2.80 3.96 21.13
CA ASN A 127 3.80 3.18 20.39
C ASN A 127 3.43 2.74 18.96
N ALA A 128 2.35 3.24 18.35
CA ALA A 128 2.06 2.87 16.97
C ALA A 128 2.74 3.76 15.93
N LEU A 129 2.88 3.20 14.73
CA LEU A 129 3.56 3.82 13.58
C LEU A 129 2.71 4.90 12.88
N GLY A 130 1.58 5.31 13.49
CA GLY A 130 0.74 6.40 12.99
C GLY A 130 -0.10 6.07 11.76
N GLY A 131 -0.32 4.79 11.49
CA GLY A 131 -1.02 4.28 10.31
C GLY A 131 -2.53 4.54 10.25
N ASP A 132 -3.10 4.25 9.08
CA ASP A 132 -4.52 4.39 8.74
C ASP A 132 -5.31 3.10 9.02
N PHE A 133 -6.59 3.27 9.32
CA PHE A 133 -7.63 2.21 9.34
C PHE A 133 -8.80 2.54 8.39
N GLN A 134 -8.73 3.69 7.72
CA GLN A 134 -9.69 4.16 6.72
C GLN A 134 -8.94 4.55 5.46
N PHE A 135 -9.41 4.06 4.31
CA PHE A 135 -8.74 4.20 3.03
C PHE A 135 -9.72 4.62 1.95
N THR A 136 -9.39 5.67 1.21
CA THR A 136 -10.10 6.02 -0.01
C THR A 136 -9.77 4.98 -1.09
N VAL A 137 -10.78 4.40 -1.74
CA VAL A 137 -10.60 3.51 -2.88
C VAL A 137 -10.30 4.34 -4.12
N MET A 138 -9.10 4.20 -4.67
CA MET A 138 -8.63 4.95 -5.84
C MET A 138 -8.99 4.22 -7.14
N SER A 139 -8.84 2.89 -7.14
CA SER A 139 -9.24 2.00 -8.23
C SER A 139 -9.37 0.58 -7.71
N ALA A 140 -10.27 -0.22 -8.27
CA ALA A 140 -10.37 -1.65 -7.98
C ALA A 140 -10.59 -2.44 -9.28
N THR A 141 -9.77 -3.45 -9.50
CA THR A 141 -9.98 -4.51 -10.49
C THR A 141 -9.68 -5.87 -9.83
N PRO A 142 -10.10 -7.00 -10.43
CA PRO A 142 -9.77 -8.32 -9.91
C PRO A 142 -8.26 -8.58 -9.76
N GLU A 143 -7.41 -7.88 -10.53
CA GLU A 143 -5.95 -8.05 -10.51
C GLU A 143 -5.26 -7.12 -9.51
N LYS A 144 -5.90 -5.99 -9.16
CA LYS A 144 -5.28 -4.95 -8.33
C LYS A 144 -6.30 -3.99 -7.74
N VAL A 145 -6.21 -3.77 -6.43
CA VAL A 145 -6.90 -2.66 -5.77
C VAL A 145 -5.88 -1.64 -5.28
N VAL A 146 -6.14 -0.37 -5.54
CA VAL A 146 -5.30 0.75 -5.08
C VAL A 146 -6.12 1.59 -4.12
N LEU A 147 -5.55 1.79 -2.95
CA LEU A 147 -6.11 2.53 -1.84
C LEU A 147 -5.21 3.72 -1.52
N SER A 148 -5.76 4.75 -0.88
CA SER A 148 -5.00 5.83 -0.26
C SER A 148 -5.43 6.01 1.19
N GLY A 149 -4.49 6.04 2.12
CA GLY A 149 -4.77 6.33 3.53
C GLY A 149 -5.51 7.67 3.67
N THR A 150 -6.60 7.70 4.43
CA THR A 150 -7.38 8.95 4.59
C THR A 150 -6.63 9.99 5.44
N LYS A 151 -5.73 9.55 6.32
CA LYS A 151 -4.84 10.36 7.15
C LYS A 151 -3.48 10.54 6.49
N THR A 152 -2.75 9.46 6.22
CA THR A 152 -1.34 9.56 5.75
C THR A 152 -1.22 9.92 4.27
N LYS A 153 -2.28 9.66 3.48
CA LYS A 153 -2.29 9.75 2.01
C LYS A 153 -1.37 8.77 1.29
N ASN A 154 -0.68 7.89 2.02
CA ASN A 154 0.12 6.82 1.44
C ASN A 154 -0.75 5.94 0.55
N LEU A 155 -0.29 5.68 -0.66
CA LEU A 155 -0.85 4.64 -1.52
C LEU A 155 -0.57 3.26 -0.94
N ILE A 156 -1.58 2.40 -1.03
CA ILE A 156 -1.55 1.01 -0.58
C ILE A 156 -2.08 0.16 -1.73
N VAL A 157 -1.35 -0.91 -2.04
CA VAL A 157 -1.70 -1.79 -3.15
C VAL A 157 -2.09 -3.15 -2.59
N LEU A 158 -3.23 -3.64 -3.05
CA LEU A 158 -3.68 -5.01 -2.83
C LEU A 158 -3.47 -5.79 -4.13
N THR A 159 -2.82 -6.93 -4.02
CA THR A 159 -2.66 -7.91 -5.10
C THR A 159 -3.29 -9.24 -4.68
N PRO A 160 -3.97 -9.99 -5.57
CA PRO A 160 -4.61 -11.24 -5.21
C PRO A 160 -3.59 -12.23 -4.65
N MET A 161 -3.92 -12.84 -3.51
CA MET A 161 -3.12 -13.90 -2.95
C MET A 161 -3.25 -15.17 -3.81
N PRO A 162 -2.15 -15.82 -4.25
CA PRO A 162 -2.25 -17.03 -5.05
C PRO A 162 -3.05 -18.13 -4.33
N LYS A 163 -4.01 -18.75 -5.03
CA LYS A 163 -4.95 -19.72 -4.43
C LYS A 163 -4.28 -20.89 -3.72
N GLU A 164 -3.16 -21.36 -4.26
CA GLU A 164 -2.44 -22.53 -3.75
C GLU A 164 -1.47 -22.22 -2.59
N VAL A 165 -1.31 -20.94 -2.23
CA VAL A 165 -0.35 -20.53 -1.20
C VAL A 165 -1.07 -20.27 0.13
N ALA A 166 -0.79 -21.12 1.11
CA ALA A 166 -1.24 -20.88 2.48
C ALA A 166 -0.61 -19.59 3.04
N TRP A 167 -1.43 -18.76 3.70
CA TRP A 167 -1.02 -17.49 4.30
C TRP A 167 0.20 -17.63 5.22
N GLU A 168 0.20 -18.65 6.08
CA GLU A 168 1.32 -18.94 6.98
C GLU A 168 2.63 -19.17 6.23
N ASN A 169 2.60 -19.91 5.11
CA ASN A 169 3.80 -20.18 4.31
C ASN A 169 4.32 -18.93 3.62
N TYR A 170 3.43 -18.07 3.14
CA TYR A 170 3.80 -16.78 2.57
C TYR A 170 4.47 -15.88 3.62
N LEU A 171 3.84 -15.71 4.79
CA LEU A 171 4.37 -14.88 5.86
C LEU A 171 5.70 -15.40 6.39
N LYS A 172 5.87 -16.72 6.55
CA LYS A 172 7.17 -17.32 6.89
C LYS A 172 8.24 -16.98 5.86
N SER A 173 7.92 -17.09 4.56
CA SER A 173 8.87 -16.76 3.48
C SER A 173 9.28 -15.29 3.53
N VAL A 174 8.33 -14.38 3.73
CA VAL A 174 8.61 -12.94 3.89
C VAL A 174 9.48 -12.68 5.12
N GLN A 175 9.17 -13.30 6.27
CA GLN A 175 9.95 -13.17 7.51
C GLN A 175 11.38 -13.74 7.37
N GLU A 176 11.56 -14.82 6.61
CA GLU A 176 12.88 -15.37 6.28
C GLU A 176 13.71 -14.46 5.38
N ILE A 177 13.07 -13.80 4.41
CA ILE A 177 13.70 -12.78 3.58
C ILE A 177 14.09 -11.56 4.43
N GLN A 178 13.15 -11.05 5.23
CA GLN A 178 13.39 -9.94 6.16
C GLN A 178 14.58 -10.23 7.07
N SER A 179 14.62 -11.41 7.70
CA SER A 179 15.71 -11.80 8.60
C SER A 179 17.06 -11.88 7.89
N ALA A 180 17.08 -12.32 6.63
CA ALA A 180 18.30 -12.40 5.84
C ALA A 180 18.80 -11.02 5.38
N ILE A 181 17.89 -10.11 5.04
CA ILE A 181 18.21 -8.76 4.53
C ILE A 181 18.55 -7.82 5.69
N PHE A 182 17.75 -7.76 6.75
CA PHE A 182 17.93 -6.81 7.85
C PHE A 182 19.30 -6.90 8.55
N LEU A 183 19.91 -8.10 8.55
CA LEU A 183 21.24 -8.32 9.14
C LEU A 183 22.39 -7.98 8.17
N GLY A 184 22.08 -7.67 6.91
CA GLY A 184 23.04 -7.38 5.87
C GLY A 184 23.57 -5.96 5.92
N THR A 185 24.76 -5.77 5.35
CA THR A 185 25.25 -4.46 4.92
C THR A 185 25.20 -4.43 3.39
N PHE A 186 24.64 -3.37 2.83
CA PHE A 186 24.31 -3.30 1.41
C PHE A 186 25.18 -2.29 0.69
N ARG A 187 25.59 -2.67 -0.51
CA ARG A 187 26.21 -1.79 -1.49
C ARG A 187 25.41 -1.91 -2.77
N LEU A 188 25.05 -0.79 -3.36
CA LEU A 188 24.40 -0.76 -4.66
C LEU A 188 25.47 -0.95 -5.72
N THR A 189 25.30 -1.94 -6.59
CA THR A 189 26.16 -2.15 -7.75
C THR A 189 25.36 -2.11 -9.04
N ILE A 190 25.85 -1.37 -10.03
CA ILE A 190 25.33 -1.37 -11.41
C ILE A 190 26.45 -1.90 -12.30
N ASP A 191 26.15 -2.92 -13.11
CA ASP A 191 27.13 -3.61 -13.98
C ASP A 191 28.39 -4.08 -13.23
N GLY A 192 28.23 -4.53 -11.98
CA GLY A 192 29.33 -4.99 -11.12
C GLY A 192 30.20 -3.89 -10.52
N LYS A 193 29.95 -2.61 -10.86
CA LYS A 193 30.60 -1.46 -10.24
C LYS A 193 29.76 -0.98 -9.06
N GLU A 194 30.42 -0.78 -7.92
CA GLU A 194 29.81 -0.14 -6.75
C GLU A 194 29.51 1.33 -7.06
N VAL A 195 28.24 1.71 -6.84
CA VAL A 195 27.73 3.05 -7.13
C VAL A 195 27.12 3.72 -5.88
N GLY A 196 26.92 2.99 -4.79
CA GLY A 196 26.43 3.58 -3.54
C GLY A 196 26.48 2.64 -2.34
N GLU A 197 26.36 3.23 -1.16
CA GLU A 197 26.24 2.54 0.13
C GLU A 197 24.80 2.69 0.63
N VAL A 198 24.29 1.63 1.25
CA VAL A 198 22.89 1.58 1.72
C VAL A 198 22.88 1.28 3.21
N GLU A 199 22.25 2.18 3.96
CA GLU A 199 21.89 1.97 5.35
C GLU A 199 20.39 1.70 5.45
N GLN A 200 20.00 0.91 6.46
CA GLN A 200 18.59 0.57 6.69
C GLN A 200 18.15 1.03 8.08
N THR A 201 16.98 1.66 8.15
CA THR A 201 16.25 1.90 9.40
C THR A 201 14.78 1.58 9.15
N ASN A 202 14.18 0.69 9.95
CA ASN A 202 12.87 0.09 9.64
C ASN A 202 12.86 -0.53 8.23
N ASN A 203 11.77 -0.40 7.48
CA ASN A 203 11.71 -0.81 6.08
C ASN A 203 11.98 0.38 5.14
N VAL A 204 12.96 1.21 5.50
CA VAL A 204 13.42 2.37 4.73
C VAL A 204 14.93 2.27 4.52
N PHE A 205 15.37 2.44 3.28
CA PHE A 205 16.77 2.57 2.94
C PHE A 205 17.19 4.03 2.82
N THR A 206 18.38 4.33 3.32
CA THR A 206 19.11 5.55 3.02
C THR A 206 20.24 5.18 2.06
N LEU A 207 20.10 5.53 0.79
CA LEU A 207 21.10 5.29 -0.26
C LEU A 207 21.95 6.54 -0.42
N THR A 208 23.25 6.45 -0.14
CA THR A 208 24.24 7.46 -0.55
C THR A 208 24.91 6.97 -1.83
N TYR A 209 24.75 7.68 -2.94
CA TYR A 209 25.21 7.22 -4.25
C TYR A 209 26.14 8.22 -4.95
N THR A 210 26.81 7.71 -5.98
CA THR A 210 27.75 8.47 -6.81
C THR A 210 27.27 8.50 -8.26
N GLU A 211 27.41 9.66 -8.90
CA GLU A 211 27.15 9.87 -10.33
C GLU A 211 28.35 10.53 -10.97
N ALA A 212 28.76 10.03 -12.15
CA ALA A 212 29.95 10.52 -12.86
C ALA A 212 31.26 10.58 -12.02
N GLY A 213 31.33 9.84 -10.91
CA GLY A 213 32.51 9.82 -10.02
C GLY A 213 32.47 10.85 -8.89
N GLU A 214 31.41 11.63 -8.77
CA GLU A 214 31.16 12.56 -7.67
C GLU A 214 29.98 12.09 -6.80
N LEU A 215 29.82 12.68 -5.61
CA LEU A 215 28.66 12.42 -4.76
C LEU A 215 27.39 12.86 -5.50
N GLY A 216 26.54 11.90 -5.86
CA GLY A 216 25.30 12.13 -6.60
C GLY A 216 24.17 12.60 -5.68
N GLY A 217 24.10 12.07 -4.45
CA GLY A 217 23.14 12.49 -3.46
C GLY A 217 22.83 11.43 -2.40
N VAL A 218 21.77 11.70 -1.64
CA VAL A 218 21.20 10.79 -0.64
C VAL A 218 19.71 10.62 -0.94
N GLU A 219 19.26 9.38 -1.14
CA GLU A 219 17.85 9.03 -1.33
C GLU A 219 17.31 8.28 -0.12
N THR A 220 16.09 8.65 0.31
CA THR A 220 15.31 7.90 1.29
C THR A 220 14.28 7.06 0.55
N ILE A 221 14.38 5.74 0.68
CA ILE A 221 13.68 4.79 -0.19
C ILE A 221 12.86 3.82 0.69
N PRO A 222 11.57 4.10 0.90
CA PRO A 222 10.66 3.16 1.54
C PRO A 222 10.49 1.90 0.67
N PHE A 223 10.43 0.74 1.30
CA PHE A 223 10.25 -0.53 0.60
C PHE A 223 9.38 -1.48 1.43
N VAL A 224 8.95 -2.58 0.81
CA VAL A 224 8.30 -3.72 1.48
C VAL A 224 9.08 -4.99 1.18
N TYR A 225 9.17 -5.91 2.14
CA TYR A 225 9.70 -7.24 1.86
C TYR A 225 8.73 -8.05 0.99
N THR A 226 9.26 -8.90 0.15
CA THR A 226 8.49 -9.90 -0.58
C THR A 226 8.99 -11.29 -0.21
N ASN A 227 8.31 -12.33 -0.67
CA ASN A 227 8.79 -13.71 -0.52
C ASN A 227 10.08 -14.00 -1.34
N GLU A 228 10.54 -13.07 -2.17
CA GLU A 228 11.77 -13.22 -2.98
C GLU A 228 12.86 -12.18 -2.65
N GLY A 229 12.53 -11.09 -1.96
CA GLY A 229 13.46 -9.99 -1.70
C GLY A 229 12.75 -8.73 -1.20
N ILE A 230 12.91 -7.63 -1.91
CA ILE A 230 12.27 -6.35 -1.59
C ILE A 230 11.67 -5.71 -2.84
N GLN A 231 10.61 -4.94 -2.62
CA GLN A 231 9.98 -4.09 -3.62
C GLN A 231 9.95 -2.65 -3.09
N LEU A 232 10.43 -1.71 -3.90
CA LEU A 232 10.43 -0.29 -3.55
C LEU A 232 9.02 0.27 -3.63
N TYR A 233 8.71 1.23 -2.76
CA TYR A 233 7.45 1.97 -2.81
C TYR A 233 7.30 2.74 -4.12
N SER A 234 8.38 3.34 -4.59
CA SER A 234 8.49 3.99 -5.90
C SER A 234 9.82 3.64 -6.54
N PRO A 235 9.87 3.49 -7.88
CA PRO A 235 11.13 3.24 -8.57
C PRO A 235 12.13 4.38 -8.36
N ILE A 236 13.41 4.03 -8.23
CA ILE A 236 14.52 5.00 -8.25
C ILE A 236 15.30 4.87 -9.55
N THR A 237 15.93 5.95 -9.99
CA THR A 237 16.82 5.92 -11.16
C THR A 237 18.18 6.47 -10.77
N ILE A 238 19.23 5.66 -10.93
CA ILE A 238 20.61 6.03 -10.60
C ILE A 238 21.49 5.67 -11.80
N ASN A 239 22.33 6.60 -12.26
CA ASN A 239 23.17 6.40 -13.45
C ASN A 239 22.38 5.89 -14.69
N GLY A 240 21.14 6.36 -14.86
CA GLY A 240 20.27 5.99 -15.98
C GLY A 240 19.60 4.61 -15.87
N VAL A 241 19.81 3.87 -14.78
CA VAL A 241 19.16 2.57 -14.53
C VAL A 241 18.00 2.75 -13.56
N THR A 242 16.79 2.42 -13.99
CA THR A 242 15.59 2.44 -13.14
C THR A 242 15.42 1.11 -12.43
N MET A 243 15.21 1.14 -11.11
CA MET A 243 15.08 -0.03 -10.24
C MET A 243 13.83 0.08 -9.40
N SER A 244 13.10 -1.02 -9.26
CA SER A 244 11.86 -1.11 -8.48
C SER A 244 11.77 -2.35 -7.59
N THR A 245 12.51 -3.40 -7.91
CA THR A 245 12.53 -4.66 -7.14
C THR A 245 13.94 -5.22 -7.08
N PHE A 246 14.25 -5.88 -5.98
CA PHE A 246 15.53 -6.52 -5.75
C PHE A 246 15.33 -7.91 -5.17
N LYS A 247 15.91 -8.94 -5.82
CA LYS A 247 15.80 -10.32 -5.35
C LYS A 247 16.97 -10.67 -4.43
N LEU A 248 16.69 -11.44 -3.38
CA LEU A 248 17.73 -11.99 -2.52
C LEU A 248 18.43 -13.15 -3.23
N ILE A 249 19.72 -12.98 -3.55
CA ILE A 249 20.57 -14.09 -4.01
C ILE A 249 21.33 -14.66 -2.84
N ARG A 250 20.92 -15.85 -2.37
CA ARG A 250 21.65 -16.62 -1.36
C ARG A 250 22.87 -17.28 -2.01
N THR A 251 23.99 -16.57 -2.06
CA THR A 251 25.27 -17.21 -2.42
C THR A 251 25.79 -17.97 -1.19
N MET A 252 25.79 -19.30 -1.25
CA MET A 252 26.31 -20.15 -0.18
C MET A 252 27.83 -19.97 -0.05
N TYR A 253 28.30 -19.20 0.93
CA TYR A 253 29.71 -19.21 1.31
C TYR A 253 30.01 -20.54 2.02
N ARG A 254 30.57 -21.51 1.29
CA ARG A 254 31.21 -22.69 1.91
C ARG A 254 32.41 -22.22 2.73
N LEU A 255 32.31 -22.28 4.06
CA LEU A 255 33.48 -22.25 4.93
C LEU A 255 34.13 -23.63 4.91
N PHE A 256 35.24 -23.78 4.17
CA PHE A 256 36.15 -24.90 4.36
C PHE A 256 37.11 -24.51 5.49
N VAL A 257 36.96 -25.14 6.65
CA VAL A 257 37.98 -25.07 7.71
C VAL A 257 38.58 -26.47 7.85
N PRO A 258 39.77 -26.75 7.29
CA PRO A 258 40.57 -27.85 7.80
C PRO A 258 41.17 -27.36 9.12
N MET A 259 40.57 -27.73 10.25
CA MET A 259 41.11 -27.36 11.57
C MET A 259 41.85 -28.57 12.17
N PRO A 260 43.13 -28.43 12.54
CA PRO A 260 43.71 -29.19 13.64
C PRO A 260 43.12 -28.70 14.97
N GLU A 261 42.95 -29.60 15.93
CA GLU A 261 42.38 -29.35 17.27
C GLU A 261 43.14 -28.25 18.04
N LEU A 262 42.63 -27.02 18.00
CA LEU A 262 42.48 -26.06 19.10
C LEU A 262 42.24 -24.71 18.44
N MET A 263 41.06 -24.13 18.63
CA MET A 263 40.83 -22.69 18.87
C MET A 263 39.33 -22.42 18.76
N ARG A 264 38.67 -22.51 19.91
CA ARG A 264 37.28 -22.14 20.13
C ARG A 264 37.24 -20.62 20.35
N SER A 265 37.00 -19.83 19.30
CA SER A 265 36.46 -18.48 19.45
C SER A 265 35.57 -18.10 18.27
N LEU A 266 34.38 -17.60 18.60
CA LEU A 266 33.31 -17.19 17.72
C LEU A 266 33.80 -16.16 16.69
N LYS A 267 33.63 -16.46 15.40
CA LYS A 267 33.57 -15.46 14.34
C LYS A 267 32.18 -15.49 13.72
N HIS A 268 31.36 -14.50 14.06
CA HIS A 268 30.16 -14.18 13.28
C HIS A 268 30.65 -13.62 11.94
N SER A 269 30.54 -14.40 10.87
CA SER A 269 30.61 -13.89 9.51
C SER A 269 29.25 -13.30 9.16
N ILE A 270 29.13 -11.98 9.10
CA ILE A 270 27.96 -11.31 8.52
C ILE A 270 27.97 -11.61 7.01
N PRO A 271 26.91 -12.21 6.44
CA PRO A 271 26.87 -12.48 5.01
C PRO A 271 26.89 -11.17 4.21
N LYS A 272 27.79 -11.07 3.22
CA LYS A 272 27.66 -10.08 2.14
C LYS A 272 26.51 -10.54 1.24
N VAL A 273 25.41 -9.80 1.25
CA VAL A 273 24.30 -10.02 0.33
C VAL A 273 24.56 -9.19 -0.92
N ILE A 274 24.81 -9.86 -2.04
CA ILE A 274 24.86 -9.20 -3.36
C ILE A 274 23.42 -9.17 -3.86
N VAL A 275 22.86 -7.97 -3.91
CA VAL A 275 21.60 -7.72 -4.59
C VAL A 275 21.92 -7.57 -6.08
N SER A 276 21.60 -8.58 -6.90
CA SER A 276 21.75 -8.44 -8.35
C SER A 276 20.50 -7.85 -8.97
N ILE A 277 20.68 -6.88 -9.85
CA ILE A 277 19.62 -6.38 -10.72
C ILE A 277 19.48 -7.37 -11.87
N THR A 278 18.34 -8.07 -11.97
CA THR A 278 17.94 -8.73 -13.23
C THR A 278 17.09 -7.74 -14.01
N SER A 279 17.60 -7.28 -15.15
CA SER A 279 16.87 -6.51 -16.17
C SER A 279 15.79 -7.34 -16.84
#